data_AF-A0A534NH13-F1
#
_entry.id   AF-A0A534NH13-F1
#
_cell.length_a   1.000
_cell.length_b   1.000
_cell.length_c   1.000
_cell.angle_alpha   90.00
_cell.angle_beta   90.00
_cell.angle_gamma   90.00
#
_symmetry.space_group_name_H-M   'P 1'
#
loop_
_entity.id
_entity.type
_entity.pdbx_description
1 polymer ?
#
loop_
_entity_poly.entity_id
_entity_poly.type
_entity_poly.pdbx_seq_one_letter_code
_entity_poly.pdbx_strand_id
1 'polypeptide(L)'
;WFAQPVAELVDYMKEHAEEIENRLGAVRARKVAPSAGTVFPNFSVHWLTRTIRVWHPRGPDKMEIWSWAIVDKAAPPEIKQVMRFVSQYRFSPTGVFEQDDMDNWVQVTGAARSVIGRRYPANYQMSLSEPATETGLRGRLASRWSDSNQLSLYLHWAKLLEAKDWSEIDSTKDG
;
A
#
# COMPACT_ATOMS: atom_id res chain seq x y z
N TRP A 1 1.29 -13.96 16.53
CA TRP A 1 0.48 -13.70 17.74
C TRP A 1 -0.07 -12.27 17.81
N PHE A 2 0.25 -11.34 16.88
CA PHE A 2 -0.51 -10.07 16.66
C PHE A 2 -1.05 -9.90 15.23
N ALA A 3 -0.49 -10.64 14.28
CA ALA A 3 -0.89 -10.68 12.87
C ALA A 3 -1.93 -11.78 12.53
N GLN A 4 -2.45 -12.49 13.54
CA GLN A 4 -3.38 -13.59 13.28
C GLN A 4 -4.73 -13.06 12.76
N PRO A 5 -5.42 -13.83 11.90
CA PRO A 5 -6.77 -13.51 11.48
C PRO A 5 -7.71 -13.48 12.69
N VAL A 6 -8.63 -12.52 12.72
CA VAL A 6 -9.72 -12.50 13.71
C VAL A 6 -10.81 -13.43 13.20
N ALA A 7 -11.19 -14.43 14.01
CA ALA A 7 -12.06 -15.54 13.58
C ALA A 7 -13.39 -15.04 13.01
N GLU A 8 -14.00 -14.08 13.69
CA GLU A 8 -15.26 -13.43 13.30
C GLU A 8 -15.15 -12.76 11.93
N LEU A 9 -14.01 -12.14 11.62
CA LEU A 9 -13.77 -11.56 10.31
C LEU A 9 -13.50 -12.63 9.25
N VAL A 10 -12.83 -13.72 9.59
CA VAL A 10 -12.60 -14.84 8.67
C VAL A 10 -13.94 -15.48 8.28
N ASP A 11 -14.80 -15.74 9.25
CA ASP A 11 -16.09 -16.37 9.00
C ASP A 11 -17.02 -15.43 8.22
N TYR A 12 -17.03 -14.14 8.54
CA TYR A 12 -17.71 -13.13 7.73
C TYR A 12 -17.22 -13.12 6.27
N MET A 13 -15.90 -13.17 6.04
CA MET A 13 -15.36 -13.21 4.67
C MET A 13 -15.69 -14.51 3.93
N LYS A 14 -15.79 -15.65 4.64
CA LYS A 14 -16.19 -16.93 4.05
C LYS A 14 -17.66 -16.92 3.63
N GLU A 15 -18.54 -16.38 4.46
CA GLU A 15 -19.97 -16.26 4.17
C GLU A 15 -20.22 -15.46 2.87
N HIS A 16 -19.39 -14.45 2.61
CA HIS A 16 -19.52 -13.58 1.43
C HIS A 16 -18.65 -14.02 0.24
N ALA A 17 -17.93 -15.14 0.34
CA ALA A 17 -16.96 -15.56 -0.67
C ALA A 17 -17.62 -15.83 -2.04
N GLU A 18 -18.81 -16.43 -2.05
CA GLU A 18 -19.56 -16.70 -3.28
C GLU A 18 -20.01 -15.40 -3.97
N GLU A 19 -20.50 -14.43 -3.22
CA GLU A 19 -20.85 -13.11 -3.76
C GLU A 19 -19.63 -12.41 -4.38
N ILE A 20 -18.51 -12.42 -3.67
CA ILE A 20 -17.25 -11.82 -4.15
C ILE A 20 -16.81 -12.47 -5.47
N GLU A 21 -16.89 -13.79 -5.56
CA GLU A 21 -16.54 -14.52 -6.78
C GLU A 21 -17.50 -14.23 -7.93
N ASN A 22 -18.81 -14.17 -7.67
CA ASN A 22 -19.81 -13.83 -8.69
C ASN A 22 -19.58 -12.41 -9.25
N ARG A 23 -19.12 -11.47 -8.42
CA ARG A 23 -18.86 -10.08 -8.83
C ARG A 23 -17.51 -9.88 -9.52
N LEU A 24 -16.46 -10.53 -9.01
CA LEU A 24 -15.08 -10.30 -9.47
C LEU A 24 -14.60 -11.36 -10.47
N GLY A 25 -15.27 -12.51 -10.54
CA GLY A 25 -14.82 -13.70 -11.25
C GLY A 25 -13.74 -14.47 -10.48
N ALA A 26 -13.64 -15.77 -10.76
CA ALA A 26 -12.77 -16.70 -10.04
C ALA A 26 -11.30 -16.28 -9.97
N VAL A 27 -10.75 -15.69 -11.04
CA VAL A 27 -9.34 -15.27 -11.06
C VAL A 27 -9.06 -14.19 -10.01
N ARG A 28 -9.85 -13.11 -10.00
CA ARG A 28 -9.64 -12.01 -9.05
C ARG A 28 -10.02 -12.39 -7.63
N ALA A 29 -11.07 -13.20 -7.45
CA ALA A 29 -11.52 -13.61 -6.12
C ALA A 29 -10.55 -14.60 -5.44
N ARG A 30 -9.91 -15.49 -6.21
CA ARG A 30 -9.12 -16.60 -5.64
C ARG A 30 -7.60 -16.44 -5.79
N LYS A 31 -7.13 -15.75 -6.83
CA LYS A 31 -5.68 -15.62 -7.12
C LYS A 31 -5.10 -14.26 -6.76
N VAL A 32 -5.93 -13.28 -6.46
CA VAL A 32 -5.47 -11.92 -6.11
C VAL A 32 -5.86 -11.61 -4.68
N ALA A 33 -4.85 -11.40 -3.84
CA ALA A 33 -5.03 -10.93 -2.47
C ALA A 33 -4.45 -9.51 -2.36
N PRO A 34 -5.28 -8.46 -2.22
CA PRO A 34 -4.78 -7.13 -1.96
C PRO A 34 -4.01 -7.11 -0.64
N SER A 35 -2.85 -6.47 -0.62
CA SER A 35 -2.00 -6.34 0.57
C SER A 35 -1.86 -4.86 0.93
N ALA A 36 -0.73 -4.25 0.61
CA ALA A 36 -0.47 -2.83 0.76
C ALA A 36 -0.30 -2.21 -0.64
N GLY A 37 -0.73 -0.97 -0.81
CA GLY A 37 -0.50 -0.22 -2.05
C GLY A 37 -0.66 1.27 -1.84
N THR A 38 -0.15 2.04 -2.79
CA THR A 38 -0.27 3.50 -2.80
C THR A 38 -0.86 3.94 -4.13
N VAL A 39 -1.99 4.64 -4.07
CA VAL A 39 -2.44 5.49 -5.17
C VAL A 39 -1.57 6.72 -5.12
N PHE A 40 -0.81 6.92 -6.19
CA PHE A 40 0.11 8.05 -6.32
C PHE A 40 -0.64 9.39 -6.11
N PRO A 41 -0.05 10.37 -5.40
CA PRO A 41 1.28 10.34 -4.79
C PRO A 41 1.31 9.85 -3.33
N ASN A 42 0.23 10.03 -2.57
CA ASN A 42 0.27 9.98 -1.11
C ASN A 42 -0.98 9.38 -0.45
N PHE A 43 -1.76 8.57 -1.18
CA PHE A 43 -2.90 7.85 -0.62
C PHE A 43 -2.60 6.35 -0.56
N SER A 44 -2.40 5.80 0.64
CA SER A 44 -2.10 4.38 0.81
C SER A 44 -3.31 3.59 1.30
N VAL A 45 -3.43 2.36 0.82
CA VAL A 45 -4.42 1.37 1.26
C VAL A 45 -3.67 0.18 1.83
N HIS A 46 -4.10 -0.30 2.99
CA HIS A 46 -3.64 -1.56 3.55
C HIS A 46 -4.84 -2.46 3.86
N TRP A 47 -5.06 -3.44 2.99
CA TRP A 47 -6.28 -4.25 2.95
C TRP A 47 -6.43 -5.15 4.18
N LEU A 48 -5.35 -5.84 4.59
CA LEU A 48 -5.37 -6.79 5.71
C LEU A 48 -5.64 -6.13 7.07
N THR A 49 -5.35 -4.85 7.19
CA THR A 49 -5.61 -4.06 8.42
C THR A 49 -6.77 -3.09 8.25
N ARG A 50 -7.41 -3.11 7.08
CA ARG A 50 -8.57 -2.28 6.77
C ARG A 50 -8.30 -0.80 7.03
N THR A 51 -7.11 -0.33 6.66
CA THR A 51 -6.71 1.07 6.82
C THR A 51 -6.50 1.75 5.48
N ILE A 52 -6.92 3.00 5.41
CA ILE A 52 -6.45 3.94 4.39
C ILE A 52 -5.77 5.12 5.06
N ARG A 53 -4.76 5.65 4.37
CA ARG A 53 -3.92 6.72 4.89
C ARG A 53 -3.69 7.79 3.84
N VAL A 54 -3.72 9.05 4.25
CA VAL A 54 -3.19 10.17 3.47
C VAL A 54 -1.98 10.72 4.20
N TRP A 55 -0.86 10.80 3.49
CA TRP A 55 0.39 11.36 3.99
C TRP A 55 0.47 12.83 3.58
N HIS A 56 0.01 13.75 4.43
CA HIS A 56 0.02 15.18 4.13
C HIS A 56 1.43 15.75 4.33
N PRO A 57 2.14 16.20 3.28
CA PRO A 57 3.48 16.76 3.44
C PRO A 57 3.42 18.08 4.23
N ARG A 58 4.31 18.23 5.21
CA ARG A 58 4.49 19.44 6.04
C ARG A 58 5.93 19.96 5.91
N GLY A 59 6.39 20.03 4.65
CA GLY A 59 7.79 20.23 4.30
C GLY A 59 8.47 18.92 3.87
N PRO A 60 9.78 18.94 3.58
CA PRO A 60 10.52 17.77 3.10
C PRO A 60 10.86 16.76 4.21
N ASP A 61 10.78 17.15 5.49
CA ASP A 61 11.23 16.36 6.64
C ASP A 61 10.11 15.97 7.62
N LYS A 62 8.87 16.40 7.33
CA LYS A 62 7.70 16.18 8.20
C LYS A 62 6.47 15.88 7.37
N MET A 63 5.56 15.12 7.97
CA MET A 63 4.24 14.87 7.43
C MET A 63 3.21 14.80 8.55
N GLU A 64 1.96 15.00 8.18
CA GLU A 64 0.80 14.72 9.02
C GLU A 64 0.06 13.52 8.42
N ILE A 65 -0.19 12.50 9.23
CA ILE A 65 -0.80 11.25 8.77
C ILE A 65 -2.28 11.28 9.15
N TRP A 66 -3.15 11.27 8.15
CA TRP A 66 -4.57 10.98 8.38
C TRP A 66 -4.80 9.49 8.13
N SER A 67 -5.27 8.77 9.15
CA SER A 67 -5.50 7.32 9.10
C SER A 67 -6.96 7.01 9.43
N TRP A 68 -7.63 6.24 8.57
CA TRP A 68 -9.01 5.82 8.76
C TRP A 68 -9.14 4.30 8.70
N ALA A 69 -10.05 3.79 9.52
CA ALA A 69 -10.55 2.42 9.40
C ALA A 69 -11.64 2.36 8.33
N ILE A 70 -11.52 1.41 7.40
CA ILE A 70 -12.59 1.08 6.44
C ILE A 70 -13.35 -0.13 6.96
N VAL A 71 -14.68 -0.01 6.97
CA VAL A 71 -15.58 -1.10 7.32
C VAL A 71 -16.52 -1.37 6.14
N ASP A 72 -16.96 -2.62 6.01
CA ASP A 72 -18.00 -2.94 5.04
C ASP A 72 -19.31 -2.25 5.44
N LYS A 73 -19.94 -1.53 4.51
CA LYS A 73 -21.20 -0.84 4.73
C LYS A 73 -22.33 -1.81 5.06
N ALA A 74 -22.35 -2.99 4.44
CA ALA A 74 -23.38 -4.01 4.61
C ALA A 74 -23.15 -4.88 5.86
N ALA A 75 -21.95 -4.86 6.45
CA ALA A 75 -21.65 -5.68 7.63
C ALA A 75 -22.58 -5.36 8.82
N PRO A 76 -22.93 -6.36 9.63
CA PRO A 76 -23.59 -6.16 10.91
C PRO A 76 -22.79 -5.23 11.86
N PRO A 77 -23.46 -4.53 12.79
CA PRO A 77 -22.79 -3.59 13.71
C PRO A 77 -21.62 -4.21 14.50
N GLU A 78 -21.74 -5.45 14.94
CA GLU A 78 -20.72 -6.19 15.67
C GLU A 78 -19.48 -6.44 14.81
N ILE A 79 -19.67 -6.86 13.55
CA ILE A 79 -18.57 -7.07 12.60
C ILE A 79 -17.87 -5.75 12.27
N LYS A 80 -18.63 -4.66 12.08
CA LYS A 80 -18.06 -3.31 11.90
C LYS A 80 -17.20 -2.90 13.09
N GLN A 81 -17.64 -3.20 14.31
CA GLN A 81 -16.88 -2.88 15.52
C GLN A 81 -15.58 -3.68 15.60
N VAL A 82 -15.61 -4.97 15.24
CA VAL A 82 -14.41 -5.81 15.15
C VAL A 82 -13.45 -5.26 14.10
N MET A 83 -13.94 -4.91 12.90
CA MET A 83 -13.11 -4.31 11.84
C MET A 83 -12.44 -3.01 12.30
N ARG A 84 -13.21 -2.12 12.96
CA ARG A 84 -12.70 -0.86 13.53
C ARG A 84 -11.63 -1.11 14.57
N PHE A 85 -11.87 -2.02 15.50
CA PHE A 85 -10.93 -2.37 16.57
C PHE A 85 -9.62 -2.91 15.99
N VAL A 86 -9.68 -3.87 15.07
CA VAL A 86 -8.48 -4.47 14.44
C VAL A 86 -7.65 -3.43 13.70
N SER A 87 -8.33 -2.53 12.99
CA SER A 87 -7.67 -1.42 12.29
C SER A 87 -6.95 -0.49 13.28
N GLN A 88 -7.62 -0.06 14.35
CA GLN A 88 -7.03 0.82 15.36
C GLN A 88 -5.88 0.15 16.14
N TYR A 89 -6.06 -1.11 16.54
CA TYR A 89 -5.05 -1.86 17.27
C TYR A 89 -3.74 -2.00 16.46
N ARG A 90 -3.83 -2.05 15.13
CA ARG A 90 -2.68 -2.25 14.25
C ARG A 90 -2.06 -0.93 13.77
N PHE A 91 -2.85 -0.07 13.13
CA PHE A 91 -2.38 1.13 12.41
C PHE A 91 -3.14 2.40 12.81
N SER A 92 -3.15 2.69 14.11
CA SER A 92 -3.51 3.99 14.68
C SER A 92 -2.29 4.63 15.35
N PRO A 93 -2.37 5.87 15.87
CA PRO A 93 -1.26 6.48 16.61
C PRO A 93 -0.75 5.65 17.80
N THR A 94 -1.59 4.79 18.37
CA THR A 94 -1.21 3.84 19.45
C THR A 94 -1.17 2.39 18.96
N GLY A 95 -1.19 2.18 17.65
CA GLY A 95 -1.23 0.86 17.03
C GLY A 95 0.12 0.16 17.14
N VAL A 96 0.09 -1.17 17.31
CA VAL A 96 1.33 -1.94 17.53
C VAL A 96 2.23 -1.96 16.30
N PHE A 97 1.68 -1.98 15.09
CA PHE A 97 2.49 -1.97 13.86
C PHE A 97 2.91 -0.56 13.46
N GLU A 98 2.06 0.45 13.70
CA GLU A 98 2.42 1.84 13.41
C GLU A 98 3.63 2.28 14.23
N GLN A 99 3.68 1.91 15.52
CA GLN A 99 4.82 2.23 16.39
C GLN A 99 6.14 1.64 15.88
N ASP A 100 6.13 0.39 15.42
CA ASP A 100 7.31 -0.26 14.84
C ASP A 100 7.77 0.45 13.56
N ASP A 101 6.83 0.85 12.69
CA ASP A 101 7.15 1.56 11.44
C ASP A 101 7.66 3.00 11.66
N MET A 102 7.25 3.68 12.74
CA MET A 102 7.66 5.07 13.00
C MET A 102 9.17 5.24 13.11
N ASP A 103 9.86 4.27 13.73
CA ASP A 103 11.32 4.34 13.86
C ASP A 103 12.00 4.28 12.48
N ASN A 104 11.51 3.41 11.58
CA ASN A 104 12.00 3.34 10.21
C ASN A 104 11.84 4.67 9.46
N TRP A 105 10.68 5.33 9.60
CA TRP A 105 10.41 6.64 8.98
C TRP A 105 11.35 7.73 9.49
N VAL A 106 11.59 7.78 10.79
CA VAL A 106 12.48 8.77 11.41
C VAL A 106 13.92 8.52 10.98
N GLN A 107 14.37 7.26 11.00
CA GLN A 107 15.74 6.90 10.64
C GLN A 107 16.06 7.12 9.17
N VAL A 108 15.19 6.70 8.24
CA VAL A 108 15.44 6.89 6.80
C VAL A 108 15.51 8.37 6.43
N THR A 109 14.62 9.19 7.00
CA THR A 109 14.62 10.64 6.80
C THR A 109 15.87 11.29 7.38
N GLY A 110 16.29 10.86 8.58
CA GLY A 110 17.53 11.31 9.21
C GLY A 110 18.77 10.98 8.39
N ALA A 111 18.86 9.74 7.91
CA ALA A 111 19.96 9.27 7.05
C ALA A 111 20.02 10.05 5.74
N ALA A 112 18.88 10.25 5.07
CA ALA A 112 18.77 11.03 3.83
C ALA A 112 19.09 12.52 4.00
N ARG A 113 19.00 13.06 5.22
CA ARG A 113 19.42 14.44 5.53
C ARG A 113 20.92 14.56 5.82
N SER A 114 21.57 13.47 6.23
CA SER A 114 22.98 13.50 6.65
C SER A 114 23.94 13.83 5.50
N VAL A 115 25.07 14.47 5.83
CA VAL A 115 26.11 14.86 4.84
C VAL A 115 26.68 13.66 4.08
N ILE A 116 26.77 12.51 4.75
CA ILE A 116 27.30 11.28 4.15
C ILE A 116 26.19 10.53 3.41
N GLY A 117 25.01 10.36 4.01
CA GLY A 117 23.91 9.59 3.42
C GLY A 117 23.44 10.13 2.07
N ARG A 118 23.42 11.46 1.89
CA ARG A 118 23.09 12.12 0.61
C ARG A 118 23.99 11.75 -0.57
N ARG A 119 25.16 11.17 -0.32
CA ARG A 119 26.12 10.77 -1.36
C ARG A 119 25.77 9.43 -1.98
N TYR A 120 24.87 8.66 -1.37
CA TYR A 120 24.52 7.32 -1.79
C TYR A 120 23.06 7.25 -2.26
N PRO A 121 22.78 6.65 -3.42
CA PRO A 121 21.42 6.44 -3.88
C PRO A 121 20.71 5.36 -3.03
N ALA A 122 19.38 5.46 -2.93
CA ALA A 122 18.57 4.35 -2.43
C ALA A 122 18.61 3.18 -3.44
N ASN A 123 18.70 1.95 -2.92
CA ASN A 123 18.75 0.75 -3.74
C ASN A 123 17.34 0.17 -3.92
N TYR A 124 16.88 0.07 -5.17
CA TYR A 124 15.61 -0.55 -5.57
C TYR A 124 15.83 -1.69 -6.59
N GLN A 125 16.94 -2.41 -6.47
CA GLN A 125 17.36 -3.41 -7.45
C GLN A 125 16.78 -4.82 -7.20
N MET A 126 15.93 -5.02 -6.19
CA MET A 126 15.37 -6.34 -5.89
C MET A 126 14.48 -6.84 -7.03
N SER A 127 14.84 -8.01 -7.59
CA SER A 127 14.14 -8.69 -8.69
C SER A 127 14.07 -7.90 -10.00
N LEU A 128 14.98 -6.94 -10.25
CA LEU A 128 15.01 -6.17 -11.50
C LEU A 128 15.18 -7.01 -12.76
N SER A 129 15.96 -8.08 -12.68
CA SER A 129 16.24 -8.97 -13.80
C SER A 129 15.16 -10.04 -14.00
N GLU A 130 14.17 -10.13 -13.11
CA GLU A 130 13.10 -11.12 -13.23
C GLU A 130 12.07 -10.65 -14.26
N PRO A 131 11.66 -11.53 -15.19
CA PRO A 131 10.62 -11.19 -16.14
C PRO A 131 9.29 -10.95 -15.43
N ALA A 132 8.48 -10.05 -15.98
CA ALA A 132 7.12 -9.88 -15.49
C ALA A 132 6.32 -11.17 -15.65
N THR A 133 5.43 -11.45 -14.70
CA THR A 133 4.56 -12.62 -14.77
C THR A 133 3.32 -12.32 -15.60
N GLU A 134 3.08 -13.10 -16.65
CA GLU A 134 1.86 -12.99 -17.45
C GLU A 134 0.66 -13.61 -16.73
N THR A 135 -0.38 -12.81 -16.51
CA THR A 135 -1.58 -13.25 -15.75
C THR A 135 -2.91 -12.92 -16.41
N GLY A 136 -2.88 -12.30 -17.58
CA GLY A 136 -4.08 -11.74 -18.24
C GLY A 136 -4.73 -10.58 -17.49
N LEU A 137 -4.16 -10.18 -16.34
CA LEU A 137 -4.57 -9.01 -15.57
C LEU A 137 -3.84 -7.77 -16.08
N ARG A 138 -4.45 -6.60 -15.89
CA ARG A 138 -3.83 -5.32 -16.24
C ARG A 138 -2.68 -4.99 -15.29
N GLY A 139 -1.71 -4.26 -15.81
CA GLY A 139 -0.52 -3.81 -15.08
C GLY A 139 0.61 -4.83 -15.15
N ARG A 140 1.74 -4.48 -14.53
CA ARG A 140 2.92 -5.34 -14.44
C ARG A 140 2.87 -6.13 -13.15
N LEU A 141 3.00 -7.46 -13.25
CA LEU A 141 3.13 -8.33 -12.09
C LEU A 141 4.58 -8.76 -11.92
N ALA A 142 5.07 -8.71 -10.69
CA ALA A 142 6.38 -9.22 -10.28
C ALA A 142 6.22 -10.04 -9.00
N SER A 143 7.33 -10.64 -8.54
CA SER A 143 7.40 -11.31 -7.25
C SER A 143 6.88 -10.40 -6.13
N ARG A 144 6.16 -11.00 -5.17
CA ARG A 144 5.72 -10.31 -3.94
C ARG A 144 6.91 -9.73 -3.16
N TRP A 145 8.05 -10.41 -3.24
CA TRP A 145 9.30 -9.96 -2.67
C TRP A 145 10.11 -9.28 -3.77
N SER A 146 9.78 -8.03 -4.07
CA SER A 146 10.49 -7.20 -5.06
C SER A 146 10.34 -5.71 -4.75
N ASP A 147 11.18 -4.89 -5.38
CA ASP A 147 11.11 -3.43 -5.34
C ASP A 147 10.27 -2.84 -6.49
N SER A 148 9.57 -3.68 -7.26
CA SER A 148 8.94 -3.29 -8.52
C SER A 148 7.93 -2.15 -8.36
N ASN A 149 7.11 -2.19 -7.30
CA ASN A 149 6.10 -1.15 -7.04
C ASN A 149 6.76 0.17 -6.59
N GLN A 150 7.77 0.09 -5.74
CA GLN A 150 8.50 1.23 -5.20
C GLN A 150 9.27 1.93 -6.33
N LEU A 151 9.98 1.17 -7.16
CA LEU A 151 10.69 1.70 -8.32
C LEU A 151 9.72 2.35 -9.31
N SER A 152 8.60 1.70 -9.62
CA SER A 152 7.58 2.27 -10.53
C SER A 152 7.01 3.59 -10.01
N LEU A 153 6.82 3.71 -8.69
CA LEU A 153 6.41 4.96 -8.05
C LEU A 153 7.44 6.07 -8.27
N TYR A 154 8.74 5.80 -8.08
CA TYR A 154 9.79 6.80 -8.28
C TYR A 154 10.03 7.13 -9.75
N LEU A 155 9.90 6.17 -10.67
CA LEU A 155 9.96 6.43 -12.10
C LEU A 155 8.81 7.33 -12.56
N HIS A 156 7.59 7.08 -12.07
CA HIS A 156 6.46 7.96 -12.34
C HIS A 156 6.66 9.35 -11.72
N TRP A 157 7.20 9.43 -10.50
CA TRP A 157 7.53 10.70 -9.85
C TRP A 157 8.56 11.51 -10.64
N ALA A 158 9.66 10.89 -11.09
CA ALA A 158 10.67 11.53 -11.93
C ALA A 158 10.08 12.05 -13.24
N LYS A 159 9.26 11.23 -13.91
CA LYS A 159 8.52 11.63 -15.12
C LYS A 159 7.68 12.89 -14.89
N LEU A 160 6.96 12.98 -13.76
CA LEU A 160 6.15 14.16 -13.44
C LEU A 160 6.99 15.42 -13.13
N LEU A 161 8.19 15.26 -12.57
CA LEU A 161 9.08 16.39 -12.30
C LEU A 161 9.80 16.91 -13.56
N GLU A 162 10.05 16.03 -14.53
CA GLU A 162 10.73 16.36 -15.78
C GLU A 162 9.77 16.95 -16.82
N ALA A 163 8.51 16.54 -16.80
CA ALA A 163 7.49 17.01 -17.72
C ALA A 163 7.10 18.47 -17.45
N LYS A 164 6.88 19.24 -18.52
CA LYS A 164 6.41 20.64 -18.43
C LYS A 164 4.92 20.74 -18.19
N ASP A 165 4.16 19.80 -18.75
CA ASP A 165 2.71 19.74 -18.69
C ASP A 165 2.17 18.31 -18.90
N TRP A 166 0.86 18.16 -18.80
CA TRP A 166 0.18 16.87 -18.94
C TRP A 166 0.31 16.25 -20.33
N SER A 167 0.49 17.04 -21.38
CA SER A 167 0.62 16.49 -22.74
C SER A 167 1.92 15.70 -22.90
N GLU A 168 3.01 16.15 -22.26
CA GLU A 168 4.27 15.42 -22.23
C GLU A 168 4.14 14.11 -21.40
N ILE A 169 3.38 14.15 -20.31
CA ILE A 169 3.11 12.97 -19.46
C ILE A 169 2.28 11.91 -20.22
N ASP A 170 1.24 12.32 -20.95
CA ASP A 170 0.32 11.41 -21.64
C ASP A 170 0.91 10.87 -22.97
N SER A 171 1.81 11.61 -23.60
CA SER A 171 2.43 11.22 -24.88
C SER A 171 3.45 10.07 -24.75
N THR A 172 4.05 9.91 -23.57
CA THR A 172 4.96 8.81 -23.24
C THR A 172 4.12 7.60 -22.81
N LYS A 173 3.59 6.90 -23.82
CA LYS A 173 2.65 5.78 -23.69
C LYS A 173 3.16 4.58 -22.87
N ASP A 174 4.45 4.49 -22.58
CA ASP A 174 5.04 3.34 -21.92
C ASP A 174 5.98 3.78 -20.80
N GLY A 175 5.48 3.71 -19.56
CA GLY A 175 6.26 3.79 -18.33
C GLY A 175 5.74 2.77 -17.34
#